data_AF-A0A1D2TTB2-F1
#
_entry.id   AF-A0A1D2TTB2-F1
#
_cell.length_a   1.000
_cell.length_b   1.000
_cell.length_c   1.000
_cell.angle_alpha   90.00
_cell.angle_beta   90.00
_cell.angle_gamma   90.00
#
_symmetry.space_group_name_H-M   'P 1'
#
loop_
_entity.id
_entity.type
_entity.pdbx_description
1 polymer ?
#
loop_
_entity_poly.entity_id
_entity_poly.type
_entity_poly.pdbx_seq_one_letter_code
_entity_poly.pdbx_strand_id
1 'polypeptide(L)'
;FLDVTTPQYLGDLVSWGAIGARTTESQIHREMASGLSCPIGFKNGTDGNLRIAVDAVKAASQPHHFLAIGKDGRASIAATRGNEDSHVVLRGGKAPNYDAASIAAACAELAAGGLRQSLVVDVSHANSGKKPENQPAVTRDVAAQVAAGDGRIVGLMIESHLVAGRQDLVEGQPLTYGQSITDGCIDWQASIDLLEDLAMAVEARRRVQSAQAGAQATSDA
;
A
#
# COMPACT_ATOMS: atom_id res chain seq x y z
N PHE A 1 8.76 5.79 3.61
CA PHE A 1 9.55 6.78 4.36
C PHE A 1 9.40 6.52 5.84
N LEU A 2 10.50 6.18 6.52
CA LEU A 2 10.52 5.90 7.96
C LEU A 2 11.22 7.03 8.71
N ASP A 3 12.46 7.35 8.32
CA ASP A 3 13.16 8.51 8.84
C ASP A 3 12.70 9.78 8.10
N VAL A 4 12.65 10.90 8.83
CA VAL A 4 12.13 12.19 8.33
C VAL A 4 13.19 13.05 7.64
N THR A 5 14.44 12.61 7.68
CA THR A 5 15.60 13.29 7.07
C THR A 5 15.96 12.66 5.73
N THR A 6 15.89 11.32 5.62
CA THR A 6 16.16 10.57 4.39
C THR A 6 15.38 11.02 3.13
N PRO A 7 14.14 11.56 3.19
CA PRO A 7 13.45 12.02 1.99
C PRO A 7 14.18 13.15 1.27
N GLN A 8 15.00 13.96 1.96
CA GLN A 8 15.79 15.02 1.31
C GLN A 8 16.88 14.48 0.38
N TYR A 9 17.28 13.23 0.56
CA TYR A 9 18.37 12.59 -0.19
C TYR A 9 17.88 11.67 -1.31
N LEU A 10 16.68 11.09 -1.15
CA LEU A 10 16.16 10.03 -2.03
C LEU A 10 14.77 10.33 -2.57
N GLY A 11 14.07 11.33 -2.03
CA GLY A 11 12.65 11.55 -2.32
C GLY A 11 12.36 11.90 -3.78
N ASP A 12 13.34 12.47 -4.49
CA ASP A 12 13.28 12.78 -5.92
C ASP A 12 13.36 11.53 -6.82
N LEU A 13 13.79 10.38 -6.28
CA LEU A 13 13.86 9.09 -6.97
C LEU A 13 12.68 8.17 -6.65
N VAL A 14 11.75 8.59 -5.78
CA VAL A 14 10.64 7.77 -5.30
C VAL A 14 9.34 8.16 -6.00
N SER A 15 8.76 7.23 -6.77
CA SER A 15 7.48 7.45 -7.48
C SER A 15 6.24 7.10 -6.65
N TRP A 16 6.40 6.32 -5.57
CA TRP A 16 5.35 6.00 -4.61
C TRP A 16 6.00 5.66 -3.26
N GLY A 17 5.44 6.16 -2.16
CA GLY A 17 5.94 5.92 -0.82
C GLY A 17 4.92 5.25 0.10
N ALA A 18 5.41 4.63 1.17
CA ALA A 18 4.56 4.13 2.25
C ALA A 18 4.98 4.69 3.61
N ILE A 19 4.00 4.91 4.49
CA ILE A 19 4.18 5.09 5.93
C ILE A 19 3.78 3.78 6.62
N GLY A 20 4.69 3.28 7.47
CA GLY A 20 4.53 1.98 8.12
C GLY A 20 3.46 1.99 9.21
N ALA A 21 2.92 0.81 9.50
CA ALA A 21 1.82 0.64 10.46
C ALA A 21 2.10 1.19 11.87
N ARG A 22 3.39 1.26 12.28
CA ARG A 22 3.83 1.78 13.58
C ARG A 22 4.02 3.30 13.61
N THR A 23 4.02 3.95 12.45
CA THR A 23 4.22 5.39 12.30
C THR A 23 3.06 6.10 11.61
N THR A 24 2.06 5.38 11.11
CA THR A 24 0.82 5.95 10.56
C THR A 24 0.12 6.92 11.52
N GLU A 25 0.15 6.64 12.82
CA GLU A 25 -0.44 7.51 13.85
C GLU A 25 0.46 8.69 14.24
N SER A 26 1.74 8.67 13.84
CA SER A 26 2.69 9.73 14.15
C SER A 26 2.39 11.00 13.36
N GLN A 27 2.14 12.10 14.08
CA GLN A 27 1.90 13.41 13.49
C GLN A 27 3.06 13.87 12.59
N ILE A 28 4.31 13.63 13.01
CA ILE A 28 5.51 14.00 12.24
C ILE A 28 5.52 13.30 10.86
N HIS A 29 5.04 12.05 10.78
CA HIS A 29 4.99 11.32 9.51
C HIS A 29 3.85 11.81 8.60
N ARG A 30 2.73 12.26 9.19
CA ARG A 30 1.60 12.86 8.47
C ARG A 30 2.00 14.22 7.88
N GLU A 31 2.70 15.03 8.67
CA GLU A 31 3.31 16.30 8.24
C GLU A 31 4.31 16.08 7.10
N MET A 32 5.24 15.14 7.25
CA MET A 32 6.18 14.77 6.19
C MET A 32 5.43 14.35 4.91
N ALA A 33 4.47 13.43 5.01
CA ALA A 33 3.73 12.93 3.86
C ALA A 33 2.97 14.02 3.10
N SER A 34 2.47 15.04 3.80
CA SER A 34 1.80 16.20 3.20
C SER A 34 2.70 17.04 2.27
N GLY A 35 4.02 16.91 2.40
CA GLY A 35 5.02 17.63 1.61
C GLY A 35 5.76 16.78 0.58
N LEU A 36 5.54 15.45 0.56
CA LEU A 36 6.20 14.56 -0.39
C LEU A 36 5.62 14.72 -1.80
N SER A 37 6.48 14.70 -2.81
CA SER A 37 6.12 14.90 -4.22
C SER A 37 5.68 13.60 -4.93
N CYS A 38 5.23 12.60 -4.19
CA CYS A 38 4.70 11.33 -4.71
C CYS A 38 3.48 10.88 -3.90
N PRO A 39 2.64 9.99 -4.46
CA PRO A 39 1.55 9.35 -3.71
C PRO A 39 2.06 8.57 -2.50
N ILE A 40 1.30 8.63 -1.39
CA ILE A 40 1.68 8.00 -0.12
C ILE A 40 0.62 7.01 0.37
N GLY A 41 1.02 5.76 0.56
CA GLY A 41 0.20 4.73 1.20
C GLY A 41 0.38 4.71 2.73
N PHE A 42 -0.70 4.88 3.49
CA PHE A 42 -0.72 4.72 4.95
C PHE A 42 -1.21 3.33 5.33
N LYS A 43 -0.34 2.53 5.95
CA LYS A 43 -0.72 1.19 6.44
C LYS A 43 -1.68 1.29 7.64
N ASN A 44 -2.71 0.44 7.67
CA ASN A 44 -3.52 0.27 8.89
C ASN A 44 -2.67 -0.19 10.07
N GLY A 45 -3.17 0.02 11.30
CA GLY A 45 -2.47 -0.33 12.54
C GLY A 45 -2.13 -1.81 12.64
N THR A 46 -1.11 -2.15 13.43
CA THR A 46 -0.64 -3.54 13.56
C THR A 46 -1.68 -4.49 14.15
N ASP A 47 -2.66 -3.97 14.86
CA ASP A 47 -3.81 -4.70 15.40
C ASP A 47 -4.98 -4.81 14.41
N GLY A 48 -4.92 -4.10 13.27
CA GLY A 48 -5.98 -4.03 12.26
C GLY A 48 -6.74 -2.72 12.25
N ASN A 49 -6.42 -1.76 13.14
CA ASN A 49 -7.14 -0.50 13.22
C ASN A 49 -7.00 0.31 11.93
N LEU A 50 -8.08 0.41 11.16
CA LEU A 50 -8.12 1.17 9.92
C LEU A 50 -8.21 2.68 10.15
N ARG A 51 -8.88 3.10 11.24
CA ARG A 51 -9.19 4.51 11.49
C ARG A 51 -7.93 5.37 11.58
N ILE A 52 -6.84 4.82 12.14
CA ILE A 52 -5.57 5.56 12.20
C ILE A 52 -5.02 5.90 10.81
N ALA A 53 -5.27 5.06 9.81
CA ALA A 53 -4.81 5.27 8.43
C ALA A 53 -5.75 6.24 7.70
N VAL A 54 -7.06 6.15 7.92
CA VAL A 54 -8.04 7.11 7.41
C VAL A 54 -7.74 8.52 7.92
N ASP A 55 -7.50 8.66 9.23
CA ASP A 55 -7.11 9.93 9.86
C ASP A 55 -5.77 10.44 9.31
N ALA A 56 -4.83 9.54 9.02
CA ALA A 56 -3.53 9.91 8.46
C ALA A 56 -3.63 10.40 7.00
N VAL A 57 -4.43 9.75 6.16
CA VAL A 57 -4.73 10.19 4.79
C VAL A 57 -5.38 11.58 4.82
N LYS A 58 -6.37 11.77 5.70
CA LYS A 58 -7.04 13.07 5.86
C LYS A 58 -6.09 14.15 6.37
N ALA A 59 -5.21 13.83 7.33
CA ALA A 59 -4.23 14.79 7.82
C ALA A 59 -3.20 15.15 6.75
N ALA A 60 -2.68 14.17 6.02
CA ALA A 60 -1.69 14.37 4.97
C ALA A 60 -2.24 15.18 3.79
N SER A 61 -3.55 15.14 3.53
CA SER A 61 -4.19 15.96 2.48
C SER A 61 -4.31 17.45 2.85
N GLN A 62 -4.01 17.83 4.09
CA GLN A 62 -4.07 19.23 4.53
C GLN A 62 -2.70 19.92 4.48
N PRO A 63 -2.64 21.26 4.35
CA PRO A 63 -1.43 22.04 4.58
C PRO A 63 -0.92 21.93 6.02
N HIS A 64 0.40 21.84 6.20
CA HIS A 64 1.06 21.87 7.52
C HIS A 64 2.19 22.90 7.57
N HIS A 65 2.53 23.33 8.78
CA HIS A 65 3.76 24.08 9.08
C HIS A 65 4.50 23.38 10.21
N PHE A 66 5.75 22.97 9.98
CA PHE A 66 6.51 22.16 10.94
C PHE A 66 8.02 22.33 10.80
N LEU A 67 8.78 21.88 11.79
CA LEU A 67 10.25 21.88 11.76
C LEU A 67 10.75 20.71 10.91
N ALA A 68 11.62 21.00 9.94
CA ALA A 68 12.19 20.03 9.02
C ALA A 68 13.67 20.31 8.76
N ILE A 69 14.34 19.41 8.04
CA ILE A 69 15.69 19.63 7.51
C ILE A 69 15.57 20.09 6.06
N GLY A 70 16.19 21.23 5.74
CA GLY A 70 16.30 21.77 4.39
C GLY A 70 17.32 21.02 3.54
N LYS A 71 17.34 21.29 2.23
CA LYS A 71 18.29 20.67 1.29
C LYS A 71 19.76 21.03 1.56
N ASP A 72 20.00 22.10 2.29
CA ASP A 72 21.32 22.52 2.77
C ASP A 72 21.74 21.81 4.07
N GLY A 73 20.93 20.88 4.57
CA GLY A 73 21.18 20.12 5.79
C GLY A 73 20.87 20.86 7.08
N ARG A 74 20.23 22.05 7.02
CA ARG A 74 19.94 22.87 8.21
C ARG A 74 18.48 22.77 8.62
N ALA A 75 18.24 22.89 9.93
CA ALA A 75 16.89 23.01 10.47
C ALA A 75 16.17 24.24 9.86
N SER A 76 14.94 24.04 9.40
CA SER A 76 14.12 25.03 8.71
C SER A 76 12.64 24.83 9.08
N ILE A 77 11.82 25.85 8.86
CA ILE A 77 10.36 25.71 8.91
C ILE A 77 9.89 25.32 7.51
N ALA A 78 9.26 24.16 7.39
CA ALA A 78 8.59 23.72 6.17
C ALA A 78 7.12 24.17 6.19
N ALA A 79 6.62 24.56 5.02
CA ALA A 79 5.20 24.77 4.76
C ALA A 79 4.79 23.88 3.58
N THR A 80 3.78 23.04 3.78
CA THR A 80 3.31 22.09 2.77
C THR A 80 1.92 22.47 2.28
N ARG A 81 1.52 21.94 1.12
CA ARG A 81 0.22 22.21 0.51
C ARG A 81 -0.82 21.11 0.78
N GLY A 82 -0.41 20.03 1.42
CA GLY A 82 -1.18 18.79 1.46
C GLY A 82 -0.85 17.87 0.29
N ASN A 83 -1.09 16.58 0.49
CA ASN A 83 -0.90 15.51 -0.47
C ASN A 83 -2.23 14.75 -0.65
N GLU A 84 -2.99 15.14 -1.66
CA GLU A 84 -4.30 14.56 -2.01
C GLU A 84 -4.19 13.15 -2.63
N ASP A 85 -2.99 12.73 -3.04
CA ASP A 85 -2.71 11.41 -3.62
C ASP A 85 -2.42 10.33 -2.54
N SER A 86 -2.72 10.64 -1.28
CA SER A 86 -2.60 9.72 -0.16
C SER A 86 -3.74 8.70 -0.14
N HIS A 87 -3.45 7.46 0.23
CA HIS A 87 -4.42 6.36 0.27
C HIS A 87 -4.11 5.36 1.39
N VAL A 88 -5.08 4.50 1.69
CA VAL A 88 -4.93 3.43 2.70
C VAL A 88 -4.24 2.21 2.09
N VAL A 89 -3.40 1.55 2.89
CA VAL A 89 -2.84 0.22 2.63
C VAL A 89 -3.39 -0.78 3.65
N LEU A 90 -4.17 -1.76 3.19
CA LEU A 90 -4.68 -2.87 4.01
C LEU A 90 -3.61 -3.97 4.12
N ARG A 91 -3.14 -4.25 5.34
CA ARG A 91 -2.00 -5.15 5.60
C ARG A 91 -2.25 -6.23 6.65
N GLY A 92 -3.52 -6.43 6.99
CA GLY A 92 -4.00 -7.29 8.07
C GLY A 92 -3.80 -6.67 9.46
N GLY A 93 -4.10 -7.47 10.48
CA GLY A 93 -3.96 -7.11 11.89
C GLY A 93 -3.95 -8.36 12.75
N LYS A 94 -4.86 -8.44 13.72
CA LYS A 94 -5.15 -9.70 14.43
C LYS A 94 -5.72 -10.77 13.50
N ALA A 95 -6.41 -10.35 12.44
CA ALA A 95 -6.87 -11.18 11.35
C ALA A 95 -6.47 -10.53 10.00
N PRO A 96 -6.38 -11.30 8.90
CA PRO A 96 -6.31 -10.75 7.56
C PRO A 96 -7.49 -9.83 7.26
N ASN A 97 -7.29 -8.85 6.37
CA ASN A 97 -8.30 -7.86 5.98
C ASN A 97 -8.29 -7.58 4.46
N TYR A 98 -8.01 -8.59 3.65
CA TYR A 98 -7.98 -8.50 2.19
C TYR A 98 -9.28 -8.98 1.52
N ASP A 99 -10.19 -9.60 2.27
CA ASP A 99 -11.44 -10.13 1.76
C ASP A 99 -12.42 -9.01 1.37
N ALA A 100 -13.42 -9.35 0.55
CA ALA A 100 -14.38 -8.39 0.03
C ALA A 100 -15.16 -7.63 1.12
N ALA A 101 -15.44 -8.26 2.26
CA ALA A 101 -16.14 -7.59 3.37
C ALA A 101 -15.23 -6.57 4.05
N SER A 102 -13.97 -6.92 4.28
CA SER A 102 -12.94 -5.99 4.78
C SER A 102 -12.74 -4.79 3.85
N ILE A 103 -12.67 -5.01 2.53
CA ILE A 103 -12.55 -3.93 1.53
C ILE A 103 -13.78 -3.04 1.52
N ALA A 104 -14.98 -3.62 1.58
CA ALA A 104 -16.22 -2.86 1.63
C ALA A 104 -16.31 -1.99 2.89
N ALA A 105 -15.98 -2.56 4.07
CA ALA A 105 -15.92 -1.82 5.32
C ALA A 105 -14.89 -0.68 5.25
N ALA A 106 -13.72 -0.94 4.66
CA ALA A 106 -12.69 0.09 4.53
C ALA A 106 -13.11 1.24 3.62
N CYS A 107 -13.78 0.93 2.51
CA CYS A 107 -14.30 1.96 1.61
C CYS A 107 -15.45 2.76 2.24
N ALA A 108 -16.28 2.14 3.08
CA ALA A 108 -17.32 2.84 3.82
C ALA A 108 -16.72 3.85 4.82
N GLU A 109 -15.67 3.46 5.54
CA GLU A 109 -14.93 4.36 6.45
C GLU A 109 -14.26 5.52 5.70
N LEU A 110 -13.63 5.25 4.55
CA LEU A 110 -13.08 6.29 3.67
C LEU A 110 -14.17 7.27 3.21
N ALA A 111 -15.32 6.76 2.79
CA ALA A 111 -16.45 7.56 2.35
C ALA A 111 -17.01 8.44 3.49
N ALA A 112 -17.15 7.89 4.70
CA ALA A 112 -17.57 8.64 5.89
C ALA A 112 -16.57 9.75 6.25
N GLY A 113 -15.28 9.54 5.95
CA GLY A 113 -14.23 10.54 6.09
C GLY A 113 -14.20 11.62 5.00
N GLY A 114 -15.02 11.49 3.94
CA GLY A 114 -15.00 12.36 2.76
C GLY A 114 -13.81 12.09 1.83
N LEU A 115 -13.21 10.91 1.90
CA LEU A 115 -12.04 10.52 1.13
C LEU A 115 -12.40 9.64 -0.06
N ARG A 116 -11.50 9.61 -1.05
CA ARG A 116 -11.63 8.71 -2.20
C ARG A 116 -11.63 7.25 -1.74
N GLN A 117 -12.60 6.48 -2.24
CA GLN A 117 -12.73 5.04 -1.96
C GLN A 117 -11.74 4.24 -2.82
N SER A 118 -10.46 4.40 -2.54
CA SER A 118 -9.38 3.71 -3.25
C SER A 118 -8.32 3.26 -2.25
N LEU A 119 -7.89 2.00 -2.38
CA LEU A 119 -6.93 1.39 -1.46
C LEU A 119 -5.96 0.44 -2.17
N VAL A 120 -4.84 0.20 -1.51
CA VAL A 120 -3.86 -0.81 -1.87
C VAL A 120 -3.93 -1.97 -0.87
N VAL A 121 -3.76 -3.21 -1.34
CA VAL A 121 -3.71 -4.39 -0.47
C VAL A 121 -2.28 -4.93 -0.40
N ASP A 122 -1.70 -4.94 0.80
CA ASP A 122 -0.46 -5.64 1.14
C ASP A 122 -0.80 -7.11 1.37
N VAL A 123 -0.38 -7.98 0.45
CA VAL A 123 -0.70 -9.42 0.50
C VAL A 123 0.25 -10.21 1.41
N SER A 124 1.31 -9.57 1.91
CA SER A 124 2.26 -10.15 2.85
C SER A 124 1.83 -9.90 4.31
N HIS A 125 2.79 -9.80 5.22
CA HIS A 125 2.62 -9.41 6.61
C HIS A 125 1.46 -10.15 7.31
N ALA A 126 0.51 -9.43 7.93
CA ALA A 126 -0.58 -10.08 8.67
C ALA A 126 -1.64 -10.67 7.73
N ASN A 127 -1.72 -10.22 6.48
CA ASN A 127 -2.61 -10.83 5.48
C ASN A 127 -2.13 -12.23 5.05
N SER A 128 -0.82 -12.45 4.98
CA SER A 128 -0.25 -13.79 4.74
C SER A 128 -0.09 -14.63 6.00
N GLY A 129 -0.44 -14.10 7.19
CA GLY A 129 -0.12 -14.74 8.47
C GLY A 129 1.39 -14.83 8.73
N LYS A 130 2.17 -13.90 8.17
CA LYS A 130 3.64 -13.86 8.16
C LYS A 130 4.30 -15.08 7.51
N LYS A 131 3.62 -15.65 6.52
CA LYS A 131 4.08 -16.82 5.77
C LYS A 131 4.14 -16.48 4.29
N PRO A 132 5.33 -16.32 3.68
CA PRO A 132 5.43 -15.92 2.27
C PRO A 132 4.68 -16.86 1.32
N GLU A 133 4.62 -18.15 1.63
CA GLU A 133 3.90 -19.17 0.85
C GLU A 133 2.38 -18.93 0.77
N ASN A 134 1.82 -18.09 1.64
CA ASN A 134 0.41 -17.71 1.60
C ASN A 134 0.13 -16.50 0.68
N GLN A 135 1.15 -15.69 0.33
CA GLN A 135 0.97 -14.51 -0.55
C GLN A 135 0.28 -14.85 -1.88
N PRO A 136 0.57 -15.98 -2.56
CA PRO A 136 -0.14 -16.34 -3.79
C PRO A 136 -1.64 -16.56 -3.61
N ALA A 137 -2.06 -17.21 -2.53
CA ALA A 137 -3.49 -17.44 -2.26
C ALA A 137 -4.21 -16.11 -1.97
N VAL A 138 -3.60 -15.24 -1.16
CA VAL A 138 -4.12 -13.89 -0.88
C VAL A 138 -4.20 -13.06 -2.16
N THR A 139 -3.16 -13.11 -3.00
CA THR A 139 -3.12 -12.37 -4.28
C THR A 139 -4.25 -12.80 -5.21
N ARG A 140 -4.49 -14.11 -5.34
CA ARG A 140 -5.55 -14.64 -6.22
C ARG A 140 -6.95 -14.32 -5.71
N ASP A 141 -7.16 -14.27 -4.40
CA ASP A 141 -8.42 -13.79 -3.82
C ASP A 141 -8.69 -12.33 -4.23
N VAL A 142 -7.72 -11.44 -4.01
CA VAL A 142 -7.84 -10.02 -4.39
C VAL A 142 -7.97 -9.88 -5.92
N ALA A 143 -7.25 -10.68 -6.70
CA ALA A 143 -7.35 -10.69 -8.15
C ALA A 143 -8.76 -11.09 -8.63
N ALA A 144 -9.42 -12.05 -7.97
CA ALA A 144 -10.80 -12.42 -8.27
C ALA A 144 -11.76 -11.25 -8.02
N GLN A 145 -11.57 -10.48 -6.94
CA GLN A 145 -12.36 -9.28 -6.66
C GLN A 145 -12.15 -8.20 -7.73
N VAL A 146 -10.90 -7.97 -8.15
CA VAL A 146 -10.56 -7.06 -9.26
C VAL A 146 -11.25 -7.52 -10.55
N ALA A 147 -11.12 -8.80 -10.91
CA ALA A 147 -11.71 -9.38 -12.11
C ALA A 147 -13.24 -9.27 -12.13
N ALA A 148 -13.87 -9.37 -10.97
CA ALA A 148 -15.32 -9.22 -10.79
C ALA A 148 -15.84 -7.78 -10.97
N GLY A 149 -14.95 -6.79 -11.11
CA GLY A 149 -15.34 -5.40 -11.38
C GLY A 149 -14.91 -4.40 -10.31
N ASP A 150 -14.29 -4.83 -9.20
CA ASP A 150 -13.98 -3.89 -8.11
C ASP A 150 -12.93 -2.87 -8.54
N GLY A 151 -13.39 -1.62 -8.70
CA GLY A 151 -12.55 -0.47 -9.06
C GLY A 151 -11.89 0.23 -7.88
N ARG A 152 -12.22 -0.17 -6.64
CA ARG A 152 -11.71 0.45 -5.41
C ARG A 152 -10.32 -0.08 -5.04
N ILE A 153 -9.98 -1.30 -5.46
CA ILE A 153 -8.63 -1.84 -5.36
C ILE A 153 -7.78 -1.24 -6.49
N VAL A 154 -6.87 -0.34 -6.12
CA VAL A 154 -6.01 0.38 -7.08
C VAL A 154 -4.58 -0.16 -7.16
N GLY A 155 -4.19 -1.05 -6.23
CA GLY A 155 -2.90 -1.71 -6.28
C GLY A 155 -2.75 -2.82 -5.25
N LEU A 156 -1.69 -3.61 -5.43
CA LEU A 156 -1.24 -4.61 -4.47
C LEU A 156 0.22 -4.33 -4.10
N MET A 157 0.63 -4.76 -2.91
CA MET A 157 2.02 -4.77 -2.47
C MET A 157 2.41 -6.22 -2.11
N ILE A 158 3.48 -6.71 -2.73
CA ILE A 158 3.95 -8.11 -2.67
C ILE A 158 5.41 -8.10 -2.22
N GLU A 159 5.78 -9.00 -1.31
CA GLU A 159 7.18 -9.20 -0.90
C GLU A 159 7.78 -10.37 -1.68
N SER A 160 8.61 -10.03 -2.66
CA SER A 160 9.22 -10.93 -3.64
C SER A 160 10.74 -10.72 -3.67
N HIS A 161 11.48 -11.81 -3.91
CA HIS A 161 12.91 -11.77 -4.15
C HIS A 161 13.31 -12.87 -5.15
N LEU A 162 14.56 -12.86 -5.62
CA LEU A 162 15.09 -13.89 -6.53
C LEU A 162 14.95 -15.31 -5.95
N VAL A 163 15.21 -15.47 -4.65
CA VAL A 163 15.12 -16.73 -3.90
C VAL A 163 14.09 -16.59 -2.79
N ALA A 164 13.19 -17.57 -2.69
CA ALA A 164 12.13 -17.61 -1.68
C ALA A 164 12.66 -17.66 -0.23
N GLY A 165 11.78 -17.32 0.70
CA GLY A 165 12.03 -17.39 2.13
C GLY A 165 12.89 -16.25 2.64
N ARG A 166 13.55 -16.50 3.77
CA ARG A 166 14.51 -15.60 4.41
C ARG A 166 15.73 -16.37 4.89
N GLN A 167 16.81 -15.65 5.15
CA GLN A 167 18.01 -16.13 5.82
C GLN A 167 18.34 -15.24 7.02
N ASP A 168 19.04 -15.78 8.01
CA ASP A 168 19.55 -15.01 9.14
C ASP A 168 20.92 -14.42 8.80
N LEU A 169 21.17 -13.19 9.24
CA LEU A 169 22.49 -12.58 9.15
C LEU A 169 23.37 -13.13 10.28
N VAL A 170 24.26 -14.07 9.94
CA VAL A 170 25.20 -14.68 10.87
C VAL A 170 26.61 -14.20 10.55
N GLU A 171 27.31 -13.65 11.54
CA GLU A 171 28.66 -13.14 11.38
C GLU A 171 29.62 -14.21 10.83
N GLY A 172 30.42 -13.85 9.84
CA GLY A 172 31.38 -14.75 9.19
C GLY A 172 30.79 -15.80 8.26
N GLN A 173 29.46 -15.90 8.12
CA GLN A 173 28.80 -16.81 7.18
C GLN A 173 28.46 -16.08 5.88
N PRO A 174 28.74 -16.69 4.70
CA PRO A 174 28.31 -16.11 3.44
C PRO A 174 26.78 -16.13 3.32
N LEU A 175 26.21 -15.07 2.76
CA LEU A 175 24.78 -14.99 2.46
C LEU A 175 24.46 -15.68 1.13
N THR A 176 23.29 -16.32 1.07
CA THR A 176 22.69 -16.74 -0.19
C THR A 176 22.35 -15.50 -1.01
N TYR A 177 22.92 -15.39 -2.21
CA TYR A 177 22.61 -14.31 -3.12
C TYR A 177 21.12 -14.31 -3.46
N GLY A 178 20.49 -13.13 -3.37
CA GLY A 178 19.11 -12.96 -3.78
C GLY A 178 18.06 -13.55 -2.83
N GLN A 179 18.41 -13.82 -1.56
CA GLN A 179 17.47 -14.24 -0.52
C GLN A 179 17.34 -13.17 0.57
N SER A 180 16.12 -12.87 1.01
CA SER A 180 15.84 -11.82 2.01
C SER A 180 16.52 -12.09 3.36
N ILE A 181 17.03 -11.04 4.02
CA ILE A 181 17.53 -11.11 5.41
C ILE A 181 16.50 -10.63 6.45
N THR A 182 15.35 -10.14 6.01
CA THR A 182 14.27 -9.61 6.85
C THR A 182 13.07 -10.56 6.83
N ASP A 183 11.90 -10.11 6.38
CA ASP A 183 10.71 -10.94 6.21
C ASP A 183 10.90 -11.87 5.00
N GLY A 184 10.28 -13.05 5.06
CA GLY A 184 10.36 -14.02 3.98
C GLY A 184 9.63 -13.55 2.73
N CYS A 185 10.21 -13.82 1.55
CA CYS A 185 9.63 -13.46 0.27
C CYS A 185 9.17 -14.68 -0.53
N ILE A 186 8.31 -14.47 -1.52
CA ILE A 186 8.14 -15.44 -2.62
C ILE A 186 9.35 -15.38 -3.56
N ASP A 187 9.57 -16.45 -4.33
CA ASP A 187 10.64 -16.48 -5.33
C ASP A 187 10.26 -15.78 -6.65
N TRP A 188 11.23 -15.77 -7.57
CA TRP A 188 11.09 -15.17 -8.88
C TRP A 188 9.98 -15.81 -9.73
N GLN A 189 9.86 -17.14 -9.73
CA GLN A 189 8.85 -17.81 -10.56
C GLN A 189 7.44 -17.50 -10.06
N ALA A 190 7.20 -17.58 -8.74
CA ALA A 190 5.93 -17.18 -8.16
C ALA A 190 5.60 -15.70 -8.44
N SER A 191 6.62 -14.84 -8.53
CA SER A 191 6.43 -13.43 -8.89
C SER A 191 5.90 -13.26 -10.31
N ILE A 192 6.47 -13.99 -11.28
CA ILE A 192 5.99 -13.99 -12.66
C ILE A 192 4.54 -14.47 -12.72
N ASP A 193 4.25 -15.63 -12.13
CA ASP A 193 2.93 -16.24 -12.17
C ASP A 193 1.86 -15.29 -11.58
N LEU A 194 2.17 -14.61 -10.47
CA LEU A 194 1.25 -13.66 -9.85
C LEU A 194 1.06 -12.38 -10.66
N LEU A 195 2.10 -11.89 -11.33
CA LEU A 195 1.97 -10.72 -12.21
C LEU A 195 1.11 -11.04 -13.44
N GLU A 196 1.21 -12.25 -13.99
CA GLU A 196 0.34 -12.73 -15.07
C GLU A 196 -1.11 -12.88 -14.60
N ASP A 197 -1.34 -13.49 -13.42
CA ASP A 197 -2.67 -13.60 -12.80
C ASP A 197 -3.32 -12.22 -12.62
N LEU A 198 -2.56 -11.23 -12.13
CA LEU A 198 -3.03 -9.86 -11.94
C LEU A 198 -3.32 -9.14 -13.26
N ALA A 199 -2.49 -9.35 -14.28
CA ALA A 199 -2.73 -8.78 -15.61
C ALA A 199 -4.06 -9.30 -16.19
N MET A 200 -4.31 -10.61 -16.10
CA MET A 200 -5.57 -11.23 -16.53
C MET A 200 -6.77 -10.67 -15.75
N ALA A 201 -6.64 -10.49 -14.43
CA ALA A 201 -7.69 -9.92 -13.60
C ALA A 201 -8.05 -8.48 -14.01
N VAL A 202 -7.05 -7.66 -14.32
CA VAL A 202 -7.27 -6.28 -14.79
C VAL A 202 -7.96 -6.26 -16.17
N GLU A 203 -7.61 -7.17 -17.08
CA GLU A 203 -8.30 -7.31 -18.36
C GLU A 203 -9.76 -7.73 -18.18
N ALA A 204 -10.03 -8.71 -17.32
CA ALA A 204 -11.38 -9.17 -17.00
C ALA A 204 -12.23 -8.00 -16.46
N ARG A 205 -11.67 -7.20 -15.54
CA ARG A 205 -12.34 -6.00 -15.00
C ARG A 205 -12.75 -5.03 -16.10
N ARG A 206 -11.87 -4.77 -17.06
CA ARG A 206 -12.15 -3.85 -18.18
C ARG A 206 -13.32 -4.35 -19.04
N ARG A 207 -13.44 -5.67 -19.24
CA ARG A 207 -14.56 -6.29 -19.99
C ARG A 207 -15.88 -6.13 -19.22
N VAL A 208 -15.88 -6.39 -17.92
CA VAL A 208 -17.06 -6.20 -17.05
C VAL A 208 -17.52 -4.75 -17.07
N GLN A 209 -16.62 -3.80 -16.88
CA GLN A 209 -16.94 -2.36 -16.87
C GLN A 209 -17.47 -1.89 -18.23
N SER A 210 -16.89 -2.36 -19.34
CA SER A 210 -17.36 -2.04 -20.69
C SER A 210 -18.78 -2.56 -20.93
N ALA A 211 -19.08 -3.78 -20.48
CA ALA A 211 -20.40 -4.37 -20.62
C ALA A 211 -21.47 -3.61 -19.80
N GLN A 212 -21.13 -3.20 -18.57
CA GLN A 212 -22.02 -2.41 -17.72
C GLN A 212 -22.30 -1.02 -18.30
N ALA A 213 -21.28 -0.33 -18.82
CA ALA A 213 -21.43 0.96 -19.47
C ALA A 213 -22.32 0.86 -20.73
N GLY A 214 -22.15 -0.20 -21.53
CA GLY A 214 -23.00 -0.47 -22.69
C GLY A 214 -24.47 -0.73 -22.32
N ALA A 215 -24.72 -1.51 -21.26
CA ALA A 215 -26.06 -1.80 -20.78
C ALA A 215 -26.79 -0.55 -20.27
N GLN A 216 -26.07 0.33 -19.56
CA GLN A 216 -26.64 1.58 -19.03
C GLN A 216 -26.95 2.60 -20.15
N ALA A 217 -26.11 2.66 -21.19
CA ALA A 217 -26.40 3.49 -22.37
C ALA A 217 -27.64 3.00 -23.14
N THR A 218 -27.95 1.70 -23.12
CA THR A 218 -29.16 1.15 -23.75
C THR A 218 -30.42 1.26 -22.90
N SER A 219 -30.32 1.44 -21.58
CA SER A 219 -31.48 1.66 -20.71
C SER A 219 -31.95 3.11 -20.67
N ASP A 220 -31.05 4.05 -20.98
CA ASP A 220 -31.31 5.49 -20.94
C ASP A 220 -31.75 6.06 -22.31
N ALA A 221 -31.82 5.22 -23.35
CA ALA A 221 -32.25 5.56 -24.71
C ALA A 221 -33.65 5.00 -25.02
#